data_AF-A0A835UNI0-F1
#
_entry.id   AF-A0A835UNI0-F1
#
_cell.length_a   1.000
_cell.length_b   1.000
_cell.length_c   1.000
_cell.angle_alpha   90.00
_cell.angle_beta   90.00
_cell.angle_gamma   90.00
#
_symmetry.space_group_name_H-M   'P 1'
#
loop_
_entity.id
_entity.type
_entity.pdbx_description
1 polymer ?
#
loop_
_entity_poly.entity_id
_entity_poly.type
_entity_poly.pdbx_seq_one_letter_code
_entity_poly.pdbx_strand_id
1 'polypeptide(L)' 'MASFADGGESKISAEGEPKGLNPGLVVLLVVVALLLVFFVGNYALYWYAQKTLPQKKKKPISKKKMKREKLKQGVSAPGE' A
#
# COMPACT_ATOMS: atom_id res chain seq x y z
N MET A 1 3.98 55.84 -8.51
CA MET A 1 2.69 55.52 -9.17
C MET A 1 2.80 54.08 -9.61
N ALA A 2 2.08 53.18 -8.96
CA ALA A 2 2.09 51.74 -9.22
C ALA A 2 1.41 51.42 -10.57
N SER A 3 1.43 50.11 -10.89
CA SER A 3 0.48 49.37 -11.74
C SER A 3 0.88 49.11 -13.20
N PHE A 4 0.72 47.92 -13.80
CA PHE A 4 0.03 46.68 -13.42
C PHE A 4 0.77 45.47 -14.03
N ALA A 5 0.71 44.33 -13.34
CA ALA A 5 1.18 43.03 -13.81
C ALA A 5 0.47 42.59 -15.11
N ASP A 6 1.24 42.14 -16.09
CA ASP A 6 0.76 41.51 -17.31
C ASP A 6 0.25 40.09 -17.00
N GLY A 7 -1.02 40.01 -16.64
CA GLY A 7 -2.01 39.52 -17.60
C GLY A 7 -1.87 38.12 -18.19
N GLY A 8 -1.91 37.08 -17.36
CA GLY A 8 -2.83 35.93 -17.58
C GLY A 8 -2.52 34.92 -18.70
N GLU A 9 -2.03 33.75 -18.28
CA GLU A 9 -2.24 32.50 -19.02
C GLU A 9 -3.72 32.17 -19.11
N SER A 10 -4.32 32.39 -20.27
CA SER A 10 -5.62 31.82 -20.63
C SER A 10 -5.43 30.88 -21.81
N LYS A 11 -5.13 29.61 -21.51
CA LYS A 11 -5.39 28.52 -22.46
C LYS A 11 -6.91 28.32 -22.51
N ILE A 12 -7.56 29.18 -23.28
CA ILE A 12 -8.92 28.94 -23.76
C ILE A 12 -8.78 27.78 -24.73
N SER A 13 -9.02 26.56 -24.23
CA SER A 13 -9.19 25.39 -25.07
C SER A 13 -10.46 25.61 -25.89
N ALA A 14 -10.27 26.00 -27.14
CA ALA A 14 -11.31 26.09 -28.14
C ALA A 14 -12.08 24.76 -28.18
N GLU A 15 -13.41 24.87 -28.15
CA GLU A 15 -14.32 23.74 -28.34
C GLU A 15 -14.10 23.16 -29.74
N GLY A 16 -13.32 22.08 -29.79
CA GLY A 16 -13.18 21.20 -30.95
C GLY A 16 -14.09 19.99 -30.76
N GLU A 17 -14.72 19.58 -31.86
CA GLU A 17 -15.56 18.39 -32.05
C GLU A 17 -15.25 17.21 -31.10
N PRO A 18 -16.24 16.38 -30.71
CA PRO A 18 -16.01 15.23 -29.84
C PRO A 18 -15.21 14.15 -30.58
N LYS A 19 -13.90 14.37 -30.71
CA LYS A 19 -12.93 13.36 -31.08
C LYS A 19 -12.89 12.35 -29.95
N GLY A 20 -13.49 11.18 -30.19
CA GLY A 20 -13.53 10.10 -29.21
C GLY A 20 -12.15 9.74 -28.65
N LEU A 21 -12.13 9.13 -27.47
CA LEU A 21 -10.88 8.73 -26.80
C LEU A 21 -10.03 7.83 -27.73
N ASN A 22 -8.75 8.16 -27.87
CA ASN A 22 -7.83 7.37 -28.70
C ASN A 22 -7.78 5.92 -28.20
N PRO A 23 -7.87 4.92 -29.08
CA PRO A 23 -7.89 3.51 -28.67
C PRO A 23 -6.64 3.13 -27.88
N GLY A 24 -5.47 3.64 -28.24
CA GLY A 24 -4.23 3.42 -27.48
C GLY A 24 -4.29 3.99 -26.06
N LEU A 25 -4.96 5.13 -25.86
CA LEU A 25 -5.15 5.73 -24.54
C LEU A 25 -6.11 4.89 -23.70
N VAL A 26 -7.21 4.43 -24.30
CA VAL A 26 -8.17 3.52 -23.64
C VAL A 26 -7.46 2.24 -23.20
N VAL A 27 -6.67 1.62 -24.07
CA VAL A 27 -5.91 0.41 -23.74
C VAL A 27 -4.91 0.68 -22.61
N LEU A 28 -4.19 1.80 -22.65
CA LEU A 28 -3.25 2.16 -21.59
C LEU A 28 -3.96 2.28 -20.23
N LEU A 29 -5.10 2.97 -20.18
CA LEU A 29 -5.89 3.09 -18.96
C LEU A 29 -6.41 1.75 -18.48
N VAL A 30 -6.91 0.90 -19.38
CA VAL A 30 -7.41 -0.43 -19.02
C VAL A 30 -6.29 -1.29 -18.44
N VAL A 31 -5.13 -1.36 -19.08
CA VAL A 31 -4.00 -2.18 -18.59
C VAL A 31 -3.52 -1.69 -17.23
N VAL A 32 -3.34 -0.37 -17.06
CA VAL A 32 -2.91 0.22 -15.78
C VAL A 32 -3.94 -0.07 -14.69
N ALA A 33 -5.24 0.12 -14.96
CA ALA A 33 -6.29 -0.14 -14.00
C ALA A 33 -6.36 -1.63 -13.63
N LEU A 34 -6.23 -2.53 -14.60
CA LEU A 34 -6.26 -3.98 -14.39
C LEU A 34 -5.09 -4.42 -13.50
N LEU A 35 -3.90 -3.89 -13.76
CA LEU A 35 -2.73 -4.13 -12.91
C LEU A 35 -2.96 -3.58 -11.50
N LEU A 36 -3.42 -2.34 -11.34
CA LEU A 36 -3.67 -1.77 -10.02
C LEU A 36 -4.68 -2.60 -9.22
N VAL A 37 -5.79 -3.01 -9.84
CA VAL A 37 -6.80 -3.86 -9.19
C VAL A 37 -6.20 -5.22 -8.81
N PHE A 38 -5.40 -5.82 -9.69
CA PHE A 38 -4.74 -7.10 -9.41
C PHE A 38 -3.76 -7.00 -8.24
N PHE A 39 -2.91 -5.97 -8.22
CA PHE A 39 -1.94 -5.76 -7.14
C PHE A 39 -2.62 -5.43 -5.81
N VAL A 40 -3.58 -4.51 -5.81
CA VAL A 40 -4.32 -4.11 -4.60
C VAL A 40 -5.16 -5.27 -4.08
N GLY A 41 -5.90 -5.96 -4.95
CA GLY A 41 -6.71 -7.12 -4.57
C GLY A 41 -5.86 -8.25 -3.98
N ASN A 42 -4.71 -8.53 -4.59
CA ASN A 42 -3.79 -9.56 -4.07
C ASN A 42 -3.14 -9.14 -2.75
N TYR A 43 -2.78 -7.87 -2.60
CA TYR A 43 -2.22 -7.36 -1.34
C TYR A 43 -3.26 -7.35 -0.21
N ALA A 44 -4.49 -6.93 -0.51
CA ALA A 44 -5.60 -6.96 0.43
C ALA A 44 -5.90 -8.39 0.86
N LEU A 45 -5.90 -9.35 -0.07
CA LEU A 45 -6.09 -10.76 0.23
C LEU A 45 -4.95 -11.33 1.09
N TYR A 46 -3.70 -10.96 0.79
CA TYR A 46 -2.55 -11.33 1.60
C TYR A 46 -2.66 -10.78 3.03
N TRP A 47 -3.04 -9.52 3.16
CA TRP A 47 -3.20 -8.88 4.47
C TRP A 47 -4.37 -9.49 5.26
N TYR A 48 -5.48 -9.78 4.58
CA TYR A 48 -6.61 -10.50 5.16
C TYR A 48 -6.19 -11.89 5.63
N ALA A 49 -5.49 -12.65 4.78
CA ALA A 49 -4.96 -13.95 5.11
C ALA A 49 -4.01 -13.87 6.31
N GLN A 50 -3.15 -12.86 6.45
CA GLN A 50 -2.32 -12.72 7.65
C GLN A 50 -3.12 -12.46 8.92
N LYS A 51 -4.27 -11.78 8.83
CA LYS A 51 -5.16 -11.52 9.97
C LYS A 51 -5.98 -12.74 10.36
N THR A 52 -6.44 -13.52 9.38
CA THR A 52 -7.28 -14.70 9.61
C THR A 52 -6.47 -15.98 9.81
N LEU A 53 -5.28 -16.08 9.22
CA LEU A 53 -4.34 -17.12 9.61
C LEU A 53 -3.93 -16.85 11.05
N PRO A 54 -3.97 -17.86 11.92
CA PRO A 54 -3.41 -17.70 13.25
C PRO A 54 -1.97 -17.25 13.08
N GLN A 55 -1.62 -16.07 13.64
CA GLN A 55 -0.24 -15.59 13.74
C GLN A 55 0.61 -16.81 14.02
N LYS A 56 1.50 -17.20 13.09
CA LYS A 56 2.26 -18.46 13.14
C LYS A 56 2.75 -18.63 14.57
N LYS A 57 1.99 -19.37 15.39
CA LYS A 57 2.30 -19.50 16.80
C LYS A 57 3.59 -20.28 16.75
N LYS A 58 4.71 -19.61 17.02
CA LYS A 58 6.01 -20.29 17.11
C LYS A 58 5.73 -21.52 17.97
N LYS A 59 6.01 -22.71 17.43
CA LYS A 59 5.68 -23.98 18.07
C LYS A 59 5.91 -23.81 19.57
N PRO A 60 4.90 -24.01 20.44
CA PRO A 60 5.00 -23.64 21.83
C PRO A 60 6.30 -24.22 22.35
N ILE A 61 7.23 -23.32 22.65
CA ILE A 61 8.55 -23.71 23.07
C ILE A 61 8.33 -24.40 24.40
N SER A 62 8.68 -25.69 24.49
CA SER A 62 8.53 -26.45 25.73
C SER A 62 9.00 -25.59 26.92
N LYS A 63 8.27 -25.62 28.04
CA LYS A 63 8.57 -24.81 29.23
C LYS A 63 10.05 -24.92 29.63
N LYS A 64 10.68 -26.09 29.39
CA LYS A 64 12.13 -26.32 29.59
C LYS A 64 13.02 -25.47 28.68
N LYS A 65 12.67 -25.30 27.40
CA LYS A 65 13.42 -24.47 26.45
C LYS A 65 13.16 -22.97 26.69
N MET A 66 11.96 -22.56 27.10
CA MET A 66 11.71 -21.17 27.52
C MET A 66 12.50 -20.79 28.78
N LYS A 67 12.55 -21.68 29.79
CA LYS A 67 13.34 -21.43 31.00
C LYS A 67 14.84 -21.37 30.70
N ARG A 68 15.34 -22.24 29.81
CA ARG A 68 16.74 -22.21 29.34
C ARG A 68 17.09 -20.92 28.62
N GLU A 69 16.23 -20.43 27.72
CA GLU A 69 16.45 -19.16 27.02
C GLU A 69 16.39 -17.96 27.99
N LYS A 70 15.41 -17.94 28.92
CA LYS A 70 15.30 -16.88 29.95
C LYS A 70 16.52 -16.84 30.89
N LEU A 71 17.02 -18.01 31.30
CA LEU A 71 18.23 -18.12 32.12
C LEU A 71 19.50 -17.67 31.36
N LYS A 72 19.59 -17.95 30.06
CA LYS A 72 20.70 -17.48 29.20
C LYS A 72 20.66 -15.97 28.96
N GLN A 73 19.47 -15.39 28.90
CA GLN A 73 19.28 -13.95 28.74
C GLN A 73 19.47 -13.17 30.05
N GLY A 74 19.73 -13.84 31.18
CA GLY A 74 19.95 -13.18 32.47
C GLY A 74 18.72 -12.43 33.00
N VAL A 75 17.53 -12.74 32.48
CA VAL A 75 16.29 -12.09 32.92
C VAL A 75 15.96 -12.65 34.30
N SER A 76 16.09 -11.82 35.33
CA SER A 76 15.70 -12.19 36.70
C SER A 76 14.24 -12.61 36.72
N ALA A 77 13.92 -13.58 37.57
CA ALA A 77 12.55 -14.05 37.69
C ALA A 77 11.66 -12.86 38.10
N PRO A 78 10.44 -12.74 37.55
CA PRO A 78 9.49 -11.73 38.01
C PRO A 78 9.07 -12.14 39.44
N GLY A 79 9.74 -11.57 40.44
CA GLY A 79 9.62 -11.96 41.84
C GLY A 79 10.85 -11.75 42.73
N GLU A 80 11.84 -10.97 42.29
CA GLU A 80 12.79 -10.25 43.17
C GLU A 80 12.59 -8.74 42.99
#